data_AF-A0A536W1P0-F1
#
_entry.id   AF-A0A536W1P0-F1
#
_cell.length_a   1.000
_cell.length_b   1.000
_cell.length_c   1.000
_cell.angle_alpha   90.00
_cell.angle_beta   90.00
_cell.angle_gamma   90.00
#
_symmetry.space_group_name_H-M   'P 1'
#
loop_
_entity.id
_entity.type
_entity.pdbx_description
1 polymer ?
#
loop_
_entity_poly.entity_id
_entity_poly.type
_entity_poly.pdbx_seq_one_letter_code
_entity_poly.pdbx_strand_id
1 'polypeptide(L)' 'MSQYHAPLKEMQFVMNELAGLEQVGKLPGFEDATPDTVAAILAEAAKFATEVLDPLNAIGDREGARRLDDGS' A
#
# COMPACT_ATOMS: atom_id res chain seq x y z
N MET A 1 -10.02 -17.17 7.91
CA MET A 1 -8.78 -16.61 7.32
C MET A 1 -8.32 -15.49 8.23
N SER A 2 -7.01 -15.32 8.38
CA SER A 2 -6.46 -14.20 9.15
C SER A 2 -6.71 -12.93 8.36
N GLN A 3 -7.22 -11.90 9.03
CA GLN A 3 -7.37 -10.57 8.44
C GLN A 3 -5.99 -9.99 8.12
N TYR A 4 -5.84 -9.32 6.97
CA TYR A 4 -4.61 -8.63 6.62
C TYR A 4 -4.34 -7.44 7.56
N HIS A 5 -3.11 -7.35 8.05
CA HIS A 5 -2.63 -6.25 8.89
C HIS A 5 -1.33 -5.71 8.30
N ALA A 6 -1.36 -4.45 7.84
CA ALA A 6 -0.17 -3.82 7.29
C ALA A 6 0.88 -3.54 8.40
N PRO A 7 2.17 -3.90 8.20
CA PRO A 7 3.23 -3.66 9.17
C PRO A 7 3.75 -2.22 9.09
N LEU A 8 2.88 -1.25 9.45
CA LEU A 8 3.15 0.18 9.27
C LEU A 8 4.42 0.65 9.99
N LYS A 9 4.71 0.11 11.17
CA LYS A 9 5.90 0.49 11.95
C LYS A 9 7.19 0.10 11.22
N GLU A 10 7.22 -1.12 10.71
CA GLU A 10 8.35 -1.66 9.96
C GLU A 10 8.53 -0.91 8.64
N MET A 11 7.44 -0.63 7.93
CA MET A 11 7.48 0.17 6.70
C MET A 11 8.05 1.57 6.96
N GLN A 12 7.58 2.27 7.98
CA GLN A 12 8.07 3.60 8.35
C GLN A 12 9.55 3.54 8.78
N PHE A 13 9.94 2.54 9.57
CA PHE A 13 11.33 2.34 9.95
C PHE A 13 12.24 2.18 8.72
N VAL A 14 11.87 1.31 7.78
CA VAL A 14 12.66 1.12 6.55
C VAL A 14 12.76 2.43 5.76
N MET A 15 11.66 3.17 5.60
CA MET A 15 11.66 4.43 4.86
C MET A 15 12.54 5.50 5.52
N ASN A 16 12.44 5.66 6.84
CA ASN A 16 13.12 6.73 7.56
C ASN A 16 14.59 6.40 7.86
N GLU A 17 14.90 5.16 8.23
CA GLU A 17 16.22 4.79 8.74
C GLU A 17 17.12 4.13 7.69
N LEU A 18 16.54 3.52 6.65
CA LEU A 18 17.30 2.72 5.67
C LEU A 18 17.23 3.27 4.25
N ALA A 19 16.03 3.66 3.79
CA ALA A 19 15.80 4.07 2.40
C ALA A 19 15.99 5.58 2.16
N GLY A 20 16.06 6.37 3.23
CA GLY A 20 16.36 7.79 3.13
C GLY A 20 15.20 8.66 2.66
N LEU A 21 14.05 8.57 3.34
CA LEU A 21 12.87 9.37 3.00
C LEU A 21 13.14 10.88 3.04
N GLU A 22 13.95 11.35 3.98
CA GLU A 22 14.32 12.76 4.07
C GLU A 22 15.07 13.25 2.82
N GLN A 23 15.92 12.41 2.24
CA GLN A 23 16.65 12.75 1.02
C GLN A 23 15.71 12.80 -0.18
N VAL A 24 14.70 11.91 -0.23
CA VAL A 24 13.65 11.94 -1.26
C VAL A 24 12.87 13.25 -1.21
N GLY A 25 12.48 13.71 -0.02
CA GLY A 25 11.76 14.98 0.16
C GLY A 25 12.53 16.23 -0.30
N LYS A 26 13.86 16.12 -0.53
CA LYS A 26 14.71 17.21 -1.04
C LYS A 26 14.85 17.21 -2.56
N LEU A 27 14.33 16.19 -3.25
CA LEU A 27 14.37 16.12 -4.71
C LEU A 27 13.31 17.05 -5.32
N PRO A 28 13.62 17.74 -6.43
CA PRO A 28 12.64 18.58 -7.12
C PRO A 28 11.38 17.79 -7.49
N GLY A 29 10.21 18.24 -7.06
CA GLY A 29 8.91 17.60 -7.30
C GLY A 29 8.51 16.53 -6.27
N PHE A 30 9.29 16.34 -5.20
CA PHE A 30 9.01 15.40 -4.11
C PHE A 30 8.88 16.08 -2.75
N GLU A 31 8.72 17.40 -2.73
CA GLU A 31 8.71 18.22 -1.51
C GLU A 31 7.59 17.79 -0.52
N ASP A 32 6.51 17.23 -1.04
CA ASP A 32 5.37 16.71 -0.26
C ASP A 32 5.63 15.35 0.41
N ALA A 33 6.74 14.67 0.09
CA ALA A 33 7.14 13.39 0.68
C ALA A 33 7.71 13.56 2.10
N THR A 34 7.03 14.34 2.92
CA THR A 34 7.35 14.53 4.34
C THR A 34 7.00 13.27 5.14
N PRO A 35 7.68 13.00 6.28
CA PRO A 35 7.37 11.84 7.12
C PRO A 35 5.89 11.79 7.55
N ASP A 36 5.29 12.93 7.86
CA ASP A 36 3.89 13.02 8.29
C ASP A 36 2.92 12.71 7.14
N THR A 37 3.15 13.29 5.95
CA THR A 37 2.34 13.00 4.76
C THR A 37 2.41 11.51 4.40
N VAL A 38 3.62 10.95 4.40
CA VAL A 38 3.84 9.53 4.09
C VAL A 38 3.19 8.63 5.12
N ALA A 39 3.31 8.93 6.42
CA ALA A 39 2.65 8.18 7.48
C ALA A 39 1.11 8.19 7.33
N ALA A 40 0.53 9.34 6.99
CA ALA A 40 -0.92 9.46 6.77
C ALA A 40 -1.38 8.64 5.56
N ILE A 41 -0.64 8.70 4.43
CA ILE A 41 -0.95 7.91 3.24
C ILE A 41 -0.87 6.41 3.54
N LEU A 42 0.18 5.97 4.25
CA LEU A 42 0.34 4.57 4.60
C LEU A 42 -0.79 4.08 5.51
N ALA A 43 -1.25 4.90 6.46
CA ALA A 43 -2.35 4.55 7.35
C ALA A 43 -3.66 4.33 6.57
N GLU A 44 -4.01 5.23 5.64
CA GLU A 44 -5.22 5.07 4.83
C GLU A 44 -5.08 3.91 3.83
N ALA A 45 -3.89 3.71 3.25
CA ALA A 45 -3.62 2.57 2.39
C ALA A 45 -3.74 1.23 3.15
N ALA A 46 -3.28 1.17 4.40
CA ALA A 46 -3.46 0.00 5.26
C ALA A 46 -4.94 -0.29 5.52
N LYS A 47 -5.72 0.75 5.85
CA LYS A 47 -7.16 0.63 6.02
C LYS A 47 -7.84 0.11 4.75
N PHE A 48 -7.52 0.68 3.58
CA PHE A 48 -8.06 0.22 2.30
C PHE A 48 -7.69 -1.24 2.00
N ALA A 49 -6.43 -1.62 2.24
CA ALA A 49 -5.98 -3.00 2.05
C ALA A 49 -6.74 -3.98 2.95
N THR A 50 -6.99 -3.62 4.20
CA THR A 50 -7.72 -4.46 5.17
C THR A 50 -9.23 -4.48 4.94
N GLU A 51 -9.86 -3.35 4.61
CA GLU A 51 -11.32 -3.23 4.52
C GLU A 51 -11.87 -3.58 3.14
N VAL A 52 -11.07 -3.41 2.07
CA VAL A 52 -11.52 -3.60 0.68
C VAL A 52 -10.80 -4.76 0.01
N LEU A 53 -9.47 -4.79 0.06
CA LEU A 53 -8.70 -5.78 -0.71
C LEU A 53 -8.72 -7.17 -0.06
N ASP A 54 -8.51 -7.25 1.26
CA ASP A 54 -8.46 -8.53 1.99
C ASP A 54 -9.76 -9.36 1.86
N PRO A 55 -10.98 -8.76 1.96
CA PRO A 55 -12.22 -9.50 1.71
C PRO A 55 -12.34 -10.07 0.29
N LEU A 56 -11.77 -9.38 -0.71
CA LEU A 56 -11.82 -9.80 -2.11
C LEU A 56 -10.78 -10.86 -2.45
N ASN A 57 -9.69 -10.97 -1.68
CA ASN A 57 -8.56 -11.84 -1.97
C ASN A 57 -8.96 -13.31 -2.16
N ALA A 58 -9.72 -13.87 -1.22
CA ALA A 58 -10.13 -15.28 -1.29
C ALA A 58 -11.23 -15.55 -2.34
N ILE A 59 -12.03 -14.54 -2.67
CA ILE A 59 -13.05 -14.65 -3.72
C ILE A 59 -12.34 -14.67 -5.07
N GLY A 60 -11.43 -13.73 -5.30
CA GLY A 60 -10.64 -13.65 -6.53
C GLY A 60 -9.82 -14.90 -6.81
N ASP A 61 -9.21 -15.51 -5.78
CA ASP A 61 -8.46 -16.77 -5.91
C ASP A 61 -9.35 -17.96 -6.35
N ARG A 62 -10.60 -18.01 -5.84
CA ARG A 62 -11.55 -19.09 -6.16
C ARG A 62 -12.22 -18.92 -7.51
N GLU A 63 -12.57 -17.69 -7.86
CA GLU A 63 -13.35 -17.39 -9.08
C GLU A 63 -12.46 -17.22 -10.31
N GLY A 64 -11.26 -16.64 -10.14
CA GLY A 64 -10.35 -16.33 -11.23
C GLY A 64 -10.91 -15.30 -12.23
N ALA A 65 -10.16 -15.06 -13.31
CA ALA A 65 -10.59 -14.20 -14.41
C ALA A 65 -11.08 -15.06 -15.59
N ARG A 66 -12.11 -14.58 -16.31
CA ARG A 66 -12.60 -15.20 -17.54
C ARG A 66 -12.41 -14.24 -18.70
N ARG A 67 -11.72 -14.71 -19.74
CA ARG A 67 -11.67 -14.03 -21.04
C ARG A 67 -12.96 -14.30 -21.82
N LEU A 68 -13.57 -13.25 -22.34
CA LEU A 68 -14.76 -13.31 -23.19
C LEU A 68 -14.37 -13.45 -24.66
N ASP A 69 -15.36 -13.79 -25.51
CA ASP A 69 -15.14 -14.06 -26.93
C ASP A 69 -14.74 -12.81 -27.72
N ASP A 70 -15.15 -11.62 -27.24
CA ASP A 70 -14.75 -10.32 -27.79
C ASP A 70 -13.32 -9.88 -27.39
N GLY A 71 -12.66 -10.67 -26.55
CA GLY A 71 -11.29 -10.47 -26.12
C GLY A 71 -11.11 -9.60 -24.88
N SER A 72 -12.20 -9.18 -24.23
CA SER A 72 -12.17 -8.66 -22.86
C SER A 72 -11.94 -9.75 -21.80
#